data_AF-X8CMS7-F1
#
_entry.id   AF-X8CMS7-F1
#
_cell.length_a   1.000
_cell.length_b   1.000
_cell.length_c   1.000
_cell.angle_alpha   90.00
_cell.angle_beta   90.00
_cell.angle_gamma   90.00
#
_symmetry.space_group_name_H-M   'P 1'
#
loop_
_entity.id
_entity.type
_entity.pdbx_description
1 polymer ?
#
loop_
_entity_poly.entity_id
_entity_poly.type
_entity_poly.pdbx_seq_one_letter_code
_entity_poly.pdbx_strand_id
1 'polypeptide(L)'
;MAFESIEDMLDRGVLENLDRETALRNYIKAAGKGVLKVMSKMGISTLASYTGAQLFQAVGISEEVLDEYFTGLTCPTGGITLDDIAADVAARHSLAFLDRHASAPIASSRWAGIPVAPGGRIPPVQPGHGVQAAAFHPHRAVQDLQGVHQAGR
;
A
#
# COMPACT_ATOMS: atom_id res chain seq x y z
N MET A 1 -5.93 11.68 -9.48
CA MET A 1 -6.47 10.84 -8.39
C MET A 1 -6.02 11.26 -6.99
N ALA A 2 -4.73 11.55 -6.73
CA ALA A 2 -4.27 11.86 -5.36
C ALA A 2 -4.82 13.18 -4.82
N PHE A 3 -4.86 14.24 -5.64
CA PHE A 3 -5.41 15.54 -5.22
C PHE A 3 -6.91 15.44 -4.97
N GLU A 4 -7.63 14.79 -5.87
CA GLU A 4 -9.07 14.56 -5.79
C GLU A 4 -9.43 13.72 -4.56
N SER A 5 -8.56 12.79 -4.16
CA SER A 5 -8.73 12.05 -2.90
C SER A 5 -8.55 12.94 -1.67
N ILE A 6 -7.59 13.87 -1.70
CA ILE A 6 -7.39 14.85 -0.62
C ILE A 6 -8.59 15.78 -0.52
N GLU A 7 -9.11 16.21 -1.67
CA GLU A 7 -10.29 17.03 -1.78
C GLU A 7 -11.55 16.32 -1.26
N ASP A 8 -11.79 15.07 -1.66
CA ASP A 8 -12.87 14.23 -1.12
C ASP A 8 -12.75 14.09 0.41
N MET A 9 -11.54 13.88 0.93
CA MET A 9 -11.31 13.79 2.38
C MET A 9 -11.61 15.10 3.11
N LEU A 10 -11.35 16.27 2.49
CA LEU A 10 -11.74 17.57 3.04
C LEU A 10 -13.25 17.76 3.01
N ASP A 11 -13.90 17.44 1.89
CA ASP A 11 -15.35 17.60 1.70
C ASP A 11 -16.14 16.69 2.65
N ARG A 12 -15.58 15.53 3.00
CA ARG A 12 -16.12 14.59 3.99
C ARG A 12 -15.76 14.94 5.43
N GLY A 13 -14.97 15.99 5.66
CA GLY A 13 -14.55 16.42 6.99
C GLY A 13 -13.54 15.50 7.70
N VAL A 14 -12.88 14.59 6.96
CA VAL A 14 -11.84 13.70 7.52
C VAL A 14 -10.58 14.49 7.88
N LEU A 15 -10.28 15.53 7.10
CA LEU A 15 -9.19 16.46 7.35
C LEU A 15 -9.77 17.78 7.89
N GLU A 16 -9.68 17.96 9.21
CA GLU A 16 -10.21 19.14 9.88
C GLU A 16 -9.19 20.30 9.87
N ASN A 17 -9.69 21.54 9.94
CA ASN A 17 -8.90 22.76 10.13
C ASN A 17 -7.83 23.03 9.06
N LEU A 18 -8.04 22.55 7.84
CA LEU A 18 -7.16 22.77 6.70
C LEU A 18 -7.96 23.35 5.54
N ASP A 19 -7.50 24.48 5.00
CA ASP A 19 -7.99 24.93 3.71
C ASP A 19 -7.43 24.05 2.59
N ARG A 20 -8.20 23.95 1.49
CA ARG A 20 -7.89 23.11 0.34
C ARG A 20 -6.52 23.41 -0.28
N GLU A 21 -6.20 24.69 -0.44
CA GLU A 21 -4.92 25.12 -1.02
C GLU A 21 -3.74 24.68 -0.15
N THR A 22 -3.84 24.88 1.16
CA THR A 22 -2.84 24.45 2.13
C THR A 22 -2.69 22.93 2.15
N ALA A 23 -3.78 22.16 2.07
CA ALA A 23 -3.73 20.70 2.03
C ALA A 23 -2.94 20.20 0.81
N LEU A 24 -3.24 20.73 -0.38
CA LEU A 24 -2.53 20.39 -1.61
C LEU A 24 -1.05 20.82 -1.56
N ARG A 25 -0.77 22.03 -1.07
CA ARG A 25 0.60 22.53 -0.87
C ARG A 25 1.39 21.64 0.09
N ASN A 26 0.78 21.20 1.18
CA ASN A 26 1.40 20.32 2.16
C ASN A 26 1.73 18.96 1.54
N TYR A 27 0.82 18.40 0.74
CA TYR A 27 1.08 17.16 0.00
C TYR A 27 2.26 17.31 -0.96
N ILE A 28 2.29 18.37 -1.78
CA ILE A 28 3.40 18.63 -2.72
C ILE A 28 4.73 18.74 -1.96
N LYS A 29 4.74 19.51 -0.86
CA LYS A 29 5.94 19.69 -0.01
C LYS A 29 6.40 18.37 0.60
N ALA A 30 5.48 17.56 1.11
CA ALA A 30 5.79 16.27 1.72
C ALA A 30 6.32 15.27 0.68
N ALA A 31 5.66 15.15 -0.47
CA ALA A 31 6.10 14.31 -1.58
C ALA A 31 7.50 14.71 -2.07
N GLY A 32 7.74 16.01 -2.27
CA GLY A 32 9.06 16.53 -2.65
C GLY A 32 10.14 16.21 -1.62
N LYS A 33 9.88 16.40 -0.32
CA LYS A 33 10.80 15.99 0.75
C LYS A 33 11.07 14.50 0.75
N GLY A 34 10.07 13.67 0.45
CA GLY A 34 10.20 12.22 0.33
C GLY A 34 11.20 11.83 -0.75
N VAL A 35 11.03 12.39 -1.96
CA VAL A 35 11.95 12.16 -3.09
C VAL A 35 13.37 12.59 -2.73
N LEU A 36 13.54 13.81 -2.18
CA LEU A 36 14.85 14.31 -1.76
C LEU A 36 15.51 13.41 -0.71
N LYS A 37 14.73 12.89 0.24
CA LYS A 37 15.24 11.98 1.28
C LYS A 37 15.77 10.66 0.69
N VAL A 38 15.06 10.09 -0.29
CA VAL A 38 15.52 8.87 -0.99
C VAL A 38 16.79 9.16 -1.78
N MET A 39 16.82 10.25 -2.55
CA MET A 39 18.01 10.67 -3.31
C MET A 39 19.24 10.86 -2.41
N SER A 40 19.07 11.56 -1.28
CA SER A 40 20.16 11.83 -0.35
C SER A 40 20.70 10.58 0.34
N LYS A 41 19.89 9.51 0.50
CA LYS A 41 20.37 8.24 1.03
C LYS A 41 21.34 7.53 0.08
N MET A 42 21.14 7.70 -1.23
CA MET A 42 22.00 7.14 -2.27
C MET A 42 23.15 8.08 -2.67
N GLY A 43 23.21 9.30 -2.10
CA GLY A 43 24.24 10.29 -2.41
C GLY A 43 24.02 11.05 -3.72
N ILE A 44 22.80 11.06 -4.27
CA ILE A 44 22.48 11.76 -5.53
C ILE A 44 21.98 13.16 -5.24
N SER A 45 22.57 14.14 -5.92
CA SER A 45 22.32 15.57 -5.69
C SER A 45 21.47 16.25 -6.77
N THR A 46 21.27 15.62 -7.93
CA THR A 46 20.47 16.19 -9.03
C THR A 46 19.34 15.25 -9.44
N LEU A 47 18.18 15.82 -9.79
CA LEU A 47 17.03 15.04 -10.24
C LEU A 47 17.33 14.30 -11.54
N ALA A 48 18.05 14.94 -12.47
CA ALA A 48 18.42 14.34 -13.75
C ALA A 48 19.24 13.05 -13.58
N SER A 49 20.16 13.01 -12.60
CA SER A 49 20.93 11.79 -12.30
C SER A 49 20.13 10.73 -11.55
N TYR A 50 19.02 11.09 -10.90
CA TYR A 50 18.14 10.11 -10.23
C TYR A 50 17.18 9.45 -11.21
N THR A 51 16.66 10.23 -12.17
CA THR A 51 15.76 9.74 -13.21
C THR A 51 16.45 8.69 -14.08
N GLY A 52 15.87 7.49 -14.17
CA GLY A 52 16.43 6.40 -14.98
C GLY A 52 17.60 5.65 -14.35
N ALA A 53 18.08 6.03 -13.16
CA ALA A 53 19.18 5.35 -12.49
C ALA A 53 18.80 3.97 -11.90
N GLN A 54 17.53 3.57 -12.00
CA GLN A 54 17.00 2.27 -11.56
C GLN A 54 17.49 1.86 -10.16
N LEU A 55 17.43 2.79 -9.19
CA LEU A 55 17.99 2.64 -7.84
C LEU A 55 17.08 1.83 -6.92
N PHE A 56 16.75 0.61 -7.33
CA PHE A 56 15.96 -0.34 -6.57
C PHE A 56 16.44 -1.76 -6.87
N GLN A 57 16.12 -2.68 -5.97
CA GLN A 57 16.36 -4.11 -6.18
C GLN A 57 15.03 -4.77 -6.49
N ALA A 58 14.97 -5.52 -7.58
CA ALA A 58 13.81 -6.35 -7.90
C ALA A 58 13.77 -7.58 -6.98
N VAL A 59 12.59 -7.86 -6.43
CA VAL A 59 12.32 -9.03 -5.59
C VAL A 59 10.96 -9.58 -5.99
N GLY A 60 10.89 -10.90 -6.26
CA GLY A 60 9.62 -11.56 -6.56
C GLY A 60 9.07 -11.32 -7.98
N ILE A 61 9.92 -10.90 -8.91
CA ILE A 61 9.57 -10.69 -10.33
C ILE A 61 10.42 -11.64 -11.17
N SER A 62 9.84 -12.24 -12.20
CA SER A 62 10.56 -13.11 -13.13
C SER A 62 11.63 -12.33 -13.91
N GLU A 63 12.75 -12.99 -14.22
CA GLU A 63 13.84 -12.38 -15.00
C GLU A 63 13.37 -11.97 -16.41
N GLU A 64 12.47 -12.73 -17.04
CA GLU A 64 11.90 -12.38 -18.36
C GLU A 64 11.22 -10.99 -18.37
N VAL A 65 10.47 -10.66 -17.30
CA VAL A 65 9.84 -9.34 -17.16
C VAL A 65 10.88 -8.25 -16.91
N LEU A 66 11.94 -8.56 -16.16
CA LEU A 66 13.01 -7.60 -15.89
C LEU A 66 13.86 -7.32 -17.13
N ASP A 67 14.19 -8.35 -17.90
CA ASP A 67 14.98 -8.21 -19.13
C ASP A 67 14.27 -7.30 -20.14
N GLU A 68 12.96 -7.47 -20.32
CA GLU A 68 12.16 -6.71 -21.29
C GLU A 68 11.85 -5.27 -20.81
N TYR A 69 11.47 -5.07 -19.54
CA TYR A 69 10.94 -3.79 -19.07
C TYR A 69 11.84 -3.02 -18.09
N PHE A 70 12.84 -3.68 -17.51
CA PHE A 70 13.76 -3.12 -16.52
C PHE A 70 15.21 -3.57 -16.78
N THR A 71 15.61 -3.55 -18.05
CA THR A 71 16.89 -4.12 -18.52
C THR A 71 18.06 -3.71 -17.64
N GLY A 72 18.91 -4.68 -17.31
CA GLY A 72 20.07 -4.47 -16.42
C GLY A 72 19.77 -4.63 -14.93
N LEU A 73 18.52 -4.87 -14.52
CA LEU A 73 18.22 -5.43 -13.20
C LEU A 73 18.22 -6.96 -13.23
N THR A 74 18.54 -7.55 -12.08
CA THR A 74 18.41 -8.99 -11.84
C THR A 74 17.60 -9.25 -10.58
N CYS A 75 16.92 -10.39 -10.52
CA CYS A 75 16.16 -10.85 -9.36
C CYS A 75 16.51 -12.32 -9.04
N PRO A 76 17.46 -12.57 -8.13
CA PRO A 76 17.92 -13.93 -7.82
C PRO A 76 16.84 -14.89 -7.31
N THR A 77 15.75 -14.35 -6.76
CA THR A 77 14.62 -15.17 -6.27
C THR A 77 13.65 -15.57 -7.38
N GLY A 78 13.73 -14.92 -8.55
CA GLY A 78 12.68 -14.94 -9.57
C GLY A 78 11.33 -14.50 -9.01
N GLY A 79 10.27 -14.77 -9.77
CA GLY A 79 8.90 -14.61 -9.27
C GLY A 79 7.86 -14.49 -10.37
N ILE A 80 6.92 -13.58 -10.17
CA ILE A 80 5.71 -13.48 -11.00
C ILE A 80 6.02 -13.05 -12.44
N THR A 81 5.22 -13.56 -13.36
CA THR A 81 5.28 -13.26 -14.80
C THR A 81 4.37 -12.08 -15.15
N LEU A 82 4.43 -11.63 -16.41
CA LEU A 82 3.55 -10.57 -16.90
C LEU A 82 2.06 -11.01 -16.86
N ASP A 83 1.79 -12.28 -17.16
CA ASP A 83 0.44 -12.85 -17.10
C ASP A 83 -0.12 -12.86 -15.67
N ASP A 84 0.73 -13.19 -14.69
CA ASP A 84 0.36 -13.13 -13.27
C ASP A 84 -0.01 -11.69 -12.88
N ILE A 85 0.80 -10.70 -13.27
CA ILE A 85 0.53 -9.27 -13.03
C ILE A 85 -0.78 -8.86 -13.71
N ALA A 86 -1.00 -9.28 -14.95
CA ALA A 86 -2.20 -8.95 -15.71
C ALA A 86 -3.46 -9.53 -15.05
N ALA A 87 -3.42 -10.80 -14.62
CA ALA A 87 -4.52 -11.43 -13.90
C ALA A 87 -4.82 -10.71 -12.58
N ASP A 88 -3.78 -10.32 -11.85
CA ASP A 88 -3.88 -9.57 -10.60
C ASP A 88 -4.51 -8.18 -10.80
N VAL A 89 -4.13 -7.48 -11.87
CA VAL A 89 -4.72 -6.19 -12.25
C VAL A 89 -6.17 -6.37 -12.70
N ALA A 90 -6.47 -7.38 -13.51
CA ALA A 90 -7.83 -7.69 -13.97
C ALA A 90 -8.79 -8.02 -12.81
N ALA A 91 -8.30 -8.75 -11.80
CA ALA A 91 -9.07 -9.03 -10.59
C ALA A 91 -9.39 -7.75 -9.81
N ARG A 92 -8.41 -6.86 -9.61
CA ARG A 92 -8.61 -5.56 -8.94
C ARG A 92 -9.54 -4.64 -9.74
N HIS A 93 -9.40 -4.64 -11.06
CA HIS A 93 -10.27 -3.90 -11.97
C HIS A 93 -11.71 -4.40 -11.85
N SER A 94 -11.94 -5.71 -11.94
CA SER A 94 -13.28 -6.29 -11.83
C SER A 94 -13.98 -5.92 -10.53
N LEU A 95 -13.24 -5.86 -9.41
CA LEU A 95 -13.77 -5.39 -8.11
C LEU A 95 -14.16 -3.91 -8.12
N ALA A 96 -13.40 -3.06 -8.81
CA ALA A 96 -13.66 -1.61 -8.87
C ALA A 96 -14.86 -1.25 -9.77
N PHE A 97 -15.22 -2.13 -10.71
CA PHE A 97 -16.32 -1.92 -11.68
C PHE A 97 -17.53 -2.83 -11.42
N LEU A 98 -17.66 -3.42 -10.23
CA LEU A 98 -18.90 -4.07 -9.81
C LEU A 98 -20.05 -3.06 -9.79
N ASP A 99 -21.27 -3.50 -10.13
CA ASP A 99 -22.45 -2.66 -10.11
C ASP A 99 -22.58 -1.97 -8.74
N ARG A 100 -22.63 -0.63 -8.78
CA ARG A 100 -22.54 0.29 -7.64
C ARG A 100 -23.56 0.02 -6.53
N HIS A 101 -24.61 -0.75 -6.82
CA HIS A 101 -25.65 -1.13 -5.86
C HIS A 101 -25.19 -2.11 -4.78
N ALA A 102 -24.01 -2.74 -4.89
CA ALA A 102 -23.56 -3.76 -3.93
C ALA A 102 -22.34 -3.39 -3.06
N SER A 103 -21.63 -2.29 -3.33
CA SER A 103 -20.36 -2.00 -2.63
C SER A 103 -20.48 -0.88 -1.60
N ALA A 104 -20.40 -1.25 -0.31
CA ALA A 104 -20.13 -0.34 0.80
C ALA A 104 -18.80 0.44 0.57
N PRO A 105 -18.62 1.63 1.19
CA PRO A 105 -17.43 2.44 0.98
C PRO A 105 -16.15 1.65 1.24
N ILE A 106 -15.12 1.90 0.43
CA ILE A 106 -13.79 1.26 0.44
C ILE A 106 -12.98 1.57 1.72
N ALA A 107 -13.63 2.11 2.75
CA ALA A 107 -13.06 2.46 4.03
C ALA A 107 -13.59 1.49 5.09
N SER A 108 -12.88 0.38 5.33
CA SER A 108 -12.51 -0.06 6.69
C SER A 108 -11.97 -1.48 6.84
N SER A 109 -12.15 -2.45 5.93
CA SER A 109 -11.91 -3.85 6.37
C SER A 109 -11.47 -4.86 5.30
N ARG A 110 -10.25 -4.75 4.75
CA ARG A 110 -9.68 -5.90 4.03
C ARG A 110 -8.19 -6.17 4.20
N TRP A 111 -7.37 -5.18 4.59
CA TRP A 111 -5.94 -5.41 4.85
C TRP A 111 -5.55 -5.55 6.32
N ALA A 112 -6.45 -5.24 7.26
CA ALA A 112 -6.11 -5.18 8.69
C ALA A 112 -6.03 -6.55 9.42
N GLY A 113 -6.15 -7.67 8.72
CA GLY A 113 -6.25 -8.98 9.38
C GLY A 113 -5.90 -10.21 8.55
N ILE A 114 -5.15 -10.09 7.45
CA ILE A 114 -4.65 -11.29 6.76
C ILE A 114 -3.42 -11.79 7.53
N PRO A 115 -3.43 -13.00 8.12
CA PRO A 115 -2.22 -13.56 8.69
C PRO A 115 -1.22 -13.79 7.56
N VAL A 116 -0.10 -13.05 7.58
CA VAL A 116 1.03 -13.29 6.70
C VAL A 116 1.63 -14.63 7.13
N ALA A 117 1.54 -15.63 6.26
CA ALA A 117 2.18 -16.92 6.51
C ALA A 117 3.70 -16.71 6.70
N PRO A 118 4.37 -17.44 7.60
CA PRO A 118 5.82 -17.40 7.69
C PRO A 118 6.41 -17.76 6.31
N GLY A 119 7.12 -16.79 5.71
CA GLY A 119 7.58 -16.87 4.32
C GLY A 119 6.99 -15.81 3.36
N GLY A 120 6.18 -14.86 3.85
CA GLY A 120 5.80 -13.66 3.09
C GLY A 120 4.85 -13.89 1.91
N ARG A 121 4.30 -15.09 1.77
CA ARG A 121 3.36 -15.41 0.70
C ARG A 121 1.97 -14.85 1.05
N ILE A 122 1.45 -13.97 0.21
CA ILE A 122 0.05 -13.55 0.27
C ILE A 122 -0.78 -14.73 -0.24
N PRO A 123 -1.77 -15.24 0.53
CA PRO A 123 -2.60 -16.33 0.05
C PRO A 123 -3.43 -15.88 -1.16
N PRO A 124 -3.72 -16.77 -2.13
CA PRO A 124 -4.60 -16.46 -3.23
C PRO A 124 -5.98 -16.06 -2.70
N VAL A 125 -6.56 -15.01 -3.27
CA VAL A 125 -7.88 -14.50 -2.88
C VAL A 125 -8.95 -15.55 -3.21
N GLN A 126 -9.42 -16.29 -2.19
CA GLN A 126 -10.48 -17.27 -2.40
C GLN A 126 -11.84 -16.58 -2.48
N PRO A 127 -12.63 -16.78 -3.56
CA PRO A 127 -13.99 -16.29 -3.61
C PRO A 127 -14.88 -17.09 -2.65
N GLY A 128 -15.67 -16.40 -1.81
CA GLY A 128 -16.81 -17.02 -1.11
C GLY A 128 -16.74 -17.18 0.42
N HIS A 129 -15.65 -16.82 1.10
CA HIS A 129 -15.62 -16.90 2.57
C HIS A 129 -16.05 -15.58 3.20
N GLY A 130 -17.35 -15.45 3.48
CA GLY A 130 -17.88 -14.40 4.35
C GLY A 130 -17.41 -14.63 5.79
N VAL A 131 -16.44 -13.83 6.25
CA VAL A 131 -16.05 -13.83 7.65
C VAL A 131 -16.93 -12.80 8.37
N GLN A 132 -17.79 -13.28 9.27
CA GLN A 132 -18.58 -12.43 10.15
C GLN A 132 -17.65 -11.51 10.95
N ALA A 133 -17.89 -10.21 10.85
CA ALA A 133 -17.21 -9.20 11.64
C ALA A 133 -17.58 -9.39 13.13
N ALA A 134 -16.67 -9.99 13.91
CA ALA A 134 -16.72 -9.85 15.36
C ALA A 134 -16.37 -8.39 15.69
N ALA A 135 -17.33 -7.69 16.30
CA ALA A 135 -17.20 -6.29 16.68
C ALA A 135 -15.98 -6.07 17.60
N PHE A 136 -15.04 -5.25 17.14
CA PHE A 136 -13.90 -4.83 17.94
C PHE A 136 -14.37 -3.77 18.96
N HIS A 137 -14.39 -4.13 20.25
CA HIS A 137 -14.69 -3.21 21.34
C HIS A 137 -13.40 -2.55 21.86
N PRO A 138 -13.17 -1.25 21.60
CA PRO A 138 -11.87 -0.60 21.86
C PRO A 138 -11.52 -0.44 23.35
N HIS A 139 -12.48 -0.60 24.26
CA HIS A 139 -12.23 -0.42 25.69
C HIS A 139 -11.63 -1.64 26.42
N ARG A 140 -11.66 -2.84 25.82
CA ARG A 140 -11.15 -4.06 26.47
C ARG A 140 -9.67 -4.32 26.21
N ALA A 141 -9.15 -3.93 25.04
CA ALA A 141 -7.76 -4.18 24.65
C ALA A 141 -6.72 -3.45 25.51
N VAL A 142 -7.09 -2.34 26.17
CA VAL A 142 -6.18 -1.58 27.03
C VAL A 142 -5.98 -2.25 28.39
N GLN A 143 -6.94 -3.04 28.87
CA GLN A 143 -6.83 -3.73 30.18
C GLN A 143 -5.96 -4.98 30.09
N ASP A 144 -6.00 -5.69 28.96
CA ASP A 144 -5.19 -6.91 28.77
C ASP A 144 -3.69 -6.61 28.59
N LEU A 145 -3.34 -5.41 28.11
CA LEU A 145 -1.95 -4.95 28.00
C LEU A 145 -1.31 -4.54 29.33
N GLN A 146 -2.11 -4.22 30.35
CA GLN A 146 -1.60 -3.86 31.68
C GLN A 146 -1.37 -5.08 32.60
N GLY A 147 -1.89 -6.27 32.25
CA GLY A 147 -1.66 -7.50 33.02
C GLY A 147 -0.34 -8.21 32.73
N VAL A 148 0.24 -8.02 31.53
CA VAL A 148 1.43 -8.77 31.08
C VAL A 148 2.74 -8.26 31.70
N HIS A 149 2.73 -7.08 32.35
CA HIS A 149 3.93 -6.51 33.00
C HIS A 149 4.10 -6.86 34.48
N GLN A 150 3.19 -7.62 35.09
CA GLN A 150 3.28 -8.03 36.51
C GLN A 150 3.52 -9.53 36.73
N ALA A 151 3.60 -10.36 35.69
CA ALA A 151 3.84 -11.81 35.81
C ALA A 151 5.25 -12.23 35.35
N GLY A 152 6.24 -11.38 35.60
CA GLY A 152 7.63 -11.59 35.19
C GLY A 152 8.62 -11.04 36.20
N ARG A 153 8.44 -11.37 37.48
CA ARG A 153 9.50 -11.38 38.49
C ARG A 153 9.11 -12.28 39.67
#